data_AF-T1KJF0-F1
#
_entry.id   AF-T1KJF0-F1
#
_cell.length_a   1.000
_cell.length_b   1.000
_cell.length_c   1.000
_cell.angle_alpha   90.00
_cell.angle_beta   90.00
_cell.angle_gamma   90.00
#
_symmetry.space_group_name_H-M   'P 1'
#
loop_
_entity.id
_entity.type
_entity.pdbx_description
1 polymer ?
#
loop_
_entity_poly.entity_id
_entity_poly.type
_entity_poly.pdbx_seq_one_letter_code
_entity_poly.pdbx_strand_id
1 'polypeptide(L)'
;MASINMQQCFVRNEELKHYPKISIDSIFSRMQLIISSTSNIYGKCLFVIIMLILNLVHCRALLFISLDSIFSIKLGAFFFVLIANWLPIVFHLRYNHKLVKQIEDHWNGLQIDYDYETRKYFWTRKAIYRWLVYFSYIFLYIFKYSYSLYTLSDKDTSKLSSEVVLKQNIIFYFLLLICTPITLFIHCCQSCIHIDLPILAQTAVQYNLIKLKKLLKESGKDEKSLNINAIQNIRYRYLLSCRLVDKINEIMSPALFFMFTYFLANACNLSYSLIYYEQNHLTKWYNIFMTSFILISLLVYTHANIKIHEKSQESLAIVYKLSLKTNSMRLLNEISLFLNHNEIGFTFGGMFMLTTSSLSKLLSILTTIIVALPTFAK
;
A
#
# COMPACT_ATOMS: atom_id res chain seq x y z
N MET A 1 24.97 20.81 43.01
CA MET A 1 23.55 20.67 42.61
C MET A 1 23.17 21.88 41.76
N ALA A 2 22.94 21.66 40.47
CA ALA A 2 22.43 22.68 39.54
C ALA A 2 21.60 21.96 38.46
N SER A 3 20.33 21.73 38.79
CA SER A 3 19.30 21.16 37.93
C SER A 3 18.65 22.28 37.10
N ILE A 4 19.40 22.90 36.17
CA ILE A 4 18.84 23.97 35.32
C ILE A 4 19.50 23.86 33.94
N ASN A 5 18.82 23.20 32.98
CA ASN A 5 18.77 23.56 31.55
C ASN A 5 18.16 22.51 30.60
N MET A 6 17.66 21.37 31.09
CA MET A 6 16.86 20.52 30.20
C MET A 6 15.46 21.09 29.93
N GLN A 7 14.84 21.81 30.87
CA GLN A 7 13.48 22.33 30.69
C GLN A 7 13.39 23.51 29.72
N GLN A 8 14.40 24.39 29.63
CA GLN A 8 14.32 25.56 28.74
C GLN A 8 14.38 25.21 27.25
N CYS A 9 14.91 24.04 26.87
CA CYS A 9 14.86 23.57 25.49
C CYS A 9 13.49 22.98 25.10
N PHE A 10 12.63 22.67 26.08
CA PHE A 10 11.26 22.18 25.86
C PHE A 10 10.21 23.29 25.82
N VAL A 11 10.49 24.48 26.35
CA VAL A 11 9.54 25.61 26.39
C VAL A 11 9.35 26.28 25.02
N ARG A 12 10.24 26.02 24.04
CA ARG A 12 10.04 26.46 22.65
C ARG A 12 9.01 25.63 21.87
N ASN A 13 8.31 24.69 22.51
CA ASN A 13 7.28 23.84 21.90
C ASN A 13 5.90 24.51 21.78
N GLU A 14 5.69 25.73 22.32
CA GLU A 14 4.41 26.44 22.17
C GLU A 14 4.13 26.94 20.74
N GLU A 15 5.12 26.89 19.84
CA GLU A 15 4.98 27.22 18.41
C GLU A 15 4.62 26.00 17.52
N LEU A 16 4.43 24.79 18.08
CA LEU A 16 4.11 23.56 17.33
C LEU A 16 2.63 23.45 16.85
N LYS A 17 1.97 24.57 16.49
CA LYS A 17 0.53 24.60 16.22
C LYS A 17 0.08 23.99 14.88
N HIS A 18 0.97 23.75 13.91
CA HIS A 18 0.54 23.44 12.54
C HIS A 18 0.40 21.94 12.21
N TYR A 19 1.06 21.03 12.93
CA TYR A 19 1.03 19.60 12.61
C TYR A 19 0.66 18.74 13.84
N PRO A 20 -0.44 17.95 13.77
CA PRO A 20 -0.89 17.13 14.88
C PRO A 20 0.04 15.94 15.16
N LYS A 21 -0.18 15.27 16.30
CA LYS A 21 0.52 14.02 16.63
C LYS A 21 0.29 12.98 15.53
N ILE A 22 1.33 12.24 15.17
CA ILE A 22 1.24 11.18 14.16
C ILE A 22 0.42 10.02 14.73
N SER A 23 -0.57 9.58 13.97
CA SER A 23 -1.41 8.44 14.33
C SER A 23 -1.85 7.67 13.09
N ILE A 24 -1.94 6.36 13.25
CA ILE A 24 -2.49 5.40 12.29
C ILE A 24 -4.01 5.30 12.47
N ASP A 25 -4.51 5.77 13.62
CA ASP A 25 -5.93 5.81 13.98
C ASP A 25 -6.69 6.83 13.12
N SER A 26 -7.01 6.41 11.91
CA SER A 26 -7.83 7.16 10.96
C SER A 26 -9.16 6.47 10.77
N ILE A 27 -10.15 7.20 10.24
CA ILE A 27 -11.50 6.66 9.97
C ILE A 27 -11.44 5.36 9.16
N PHE A 28 -10.57 5.29 8.14
CA PHE A 28 -10.37 4.09 7.32
C PHE A 28 -9.77 2.93 8.10
N SER A 29 -8.79 3.20 8.98
CA SER A 29 -8.21 2.19 9.87
C SER A 29 -9.26 1.67 10.85
N ARG A 30 -10.02 2.55 11.51
CA ARG A 30 -11.11 2.17 12.42
C ARG A 30 -12.16 1.32 11.73
N MET A 31 -12.59 1.72 10.53
CA MET A 31 -13.55 0.95 9.74
C MET A 31 -13.02 -0.46 9.43
N GLN A 32 -11.76 -0.57 9.00
CA GLN A 32 -11.15 -1.87 8.72
C GLN A 32 -10.99 -2.74 9.98
N LEU A 33 -10.72 -2.11 11.14
CA LEU A 33 -10.61 -2.80 12.43
C LEU A 33 -11.95 -3.33 12.93
N ILE A 34 -13.05 -2.60 12.71
CA ILE A 34 -14.41 -3.05 13.03
C ILE A 34 -14.71 -4.38 12.33
N ILE A 35 -14.24 -4.56 11.10
CA ILE A 35 -14.45 -5.79 10.31
C ILE A 35 -13.25 -6.76 10.38
N SER A 36 -12.33 -6.60 11.34
CA SER A 36 -11.15 -7.45 11.45
C SER A 36 -11.47 -8.83 12.07
N SER A 37 -10.57 -9.79 11.91
CA SER A 37 -10.68 -11.13 12.50
C SER A 37 -10.72 -11.15 14.04
N THR A 38 -10.18 -10.10 14.68
CA THR A 38 -10.20 -9.92 16.14
C THR A 38 -11.40 -9.12 16.64
N SER A 39 -12.30 -8.70 15.76
CA SER A 39 -13.52 -7.99 16.13
C SER A 39 -14.52 -8.90 16.87
N ASN A 40 -15.57 -8.29 17.42
CA ASN A 40 -16.69 -9.02 18.01
C ASN A 40 -17.49 -9.79 16.93
N ILE A 41 -18.51 -10.55 17.37
CA ILE A 41 -19.33 -11.35 16.45
C ILE A 41 -19.99 -10.50 15.36
N TYR A 42 -20.43 -9.29 15.69
CA TYR A 42 -21.04 -8.37 14.74
C TYR A 42 -20.08 -7.92 13.64
N GLY A 43 -18.82 -7.61 13.99
CA GLY A 43 -17.78 -7.26 13.01
C GLY A 43 -17.46 -8.40 12.05
N LYS A 44 -17.42 -9.64 12.56
CA LYS A 44 -17.24 -10.85 11.73
C LYS A 44 -18.44 -11.09 10.81
N CYS A 45 -19.67 -10.94 11.31
CA CYS A 45 -20.87 -11.02 10.48
C CYS A 45 -20.87 -9.94 9.39
N LEU A 46 -20.49 -8.71 9.73
CA LEU A 46 -20.37 -7.61 8.78
C LEU A 46 -19.32 -7.91 7.70
N PHE A 47 -18.19 -8.51 8.06
CA PHE A 47 -17.20 -8.97 7.09
C PHE A 47 -17.78 -10.02 6.12
N VAL A 48 -18.53 -11.01 6.63
CA VAL A 48 -19.20 -12.01 5.77
C VAL A 48 -20.19 -11.35 4.82
N ILE A 49 -20.97 -10.38 5.28
CA ILE A 49 -21.89 -9.60 4.43
C ILE A 49 -21.12 -8.82 3.36
N ILE A 50 -20.01 -8.17 3.71
CA ILE A 50 -19.15 -7.45 2.75
C ILE A 50 -18.58 -8.42 1.71
N MET A 51 -18.12 -9.60 2.12
CA MET A 51 -17.64 -10.63 1.21
C MET A 51 -18.75 -11.16 0.29
N LEU A 52 -19.97 -11.29 0.80
CA LEU A 52 -21.13 -11.66 -0.02
C LEU A 52 -21.43 -10.57 -1.05
N ILE A 53 -21.41 -9.29 -0.67
CA ILE A 53 -21.60 -8.15 -1.58
C ILE A 53 -20.50 -8.10 -2.65
N LEU A 54 -19.23 -8.26 -2.26
CA LEU A 54 -18.10 -8.35 -3.18
C LEU A 54 -18.30 -9.48 -4.20
N ASN A 55 -18.67 -10.67 -3.72
CA ASN A 55 -18.95 -11.80 -4.59
C ASN A 55 -20.16 -11.55 -5.49
N LEU A 56 -21.23 -10.89 -5.04
CA LEU A 56 -22.35 -10.53 -5.92
C LEU A 56 -21.92 -9.61 -7.06
N VAL A 57 -21.02 -8.65 -6.78
CA VAL A 57 -20.47 -7.74 -7.81
C VAL A 57 -19.55 -8.48 -8.78
N HIS A 58 -18.64 -9.33 -8.29
CA HIS A 58 -17.58 -9.94 -9.08
C HIS A 58 -17.98 -11.29 -9.74
N CYS A 59 -18.82 -12.09 -9.07
CA CYS A 59 -19.32 -13.37 -9.59
C CYS A 59 -20.48 -13.22 -10.57
N ARG A 60 -20.99 -12.00 -10.81
CA ARG A 60 -21.97 -11.76 -11.89
C ARG A 60 -21.46 -12.28 -13.23
N ALA A 61 -20.15 -12.15 -13.51
CA ALA A 61 -19.55 -12.69 -14.72
C ALA A 61 -19.53 -14.23 -14.75
N LEU A 62 -19.46 -14.89 -13.58
CA LEU A 62 -19.50 -16.36 -13.46
C LEU A 62 -20.92 -16.92 -13.66
N LEU A 63 -21.96 -16.18 -13.27
CA LEU A 63 -23.36 -16.61 -13.43
C LEU A 63 -23.81 -16.75 -14.90
N PHE A 64 -23.08 -16.15 -15.85
CA PHE A 64 -23.33 -16.29 -17.29
C PHE A 64 -22.45 -17.35 -17.96
N ILE A 65 -21.66 -18.11 -17.20
CA ILE A 65 -20.87 -19.24 -17.71
C ILE A 65 -21.74 -20.49 -17.60
N SER A 66 -22.06 -21.12 -18.74
CA SER A 66 -22.85 -22.36 -18.73
C SER A 66 -22.07 -23.50 -18.09
N LEU A 67 -22.73 -24.23 -17.18
CA LEU A 67 -22.18 -25.43 -16.53
C LEU A 67 -21.89 -26.57 -17.52
N ASP A 68 -22.50 -26.56 -18.71
CA ASP A 68 -22.22 -27.52 -19.80
C ASP A 68 -20.81 -27.36 -20.41
N SER A 69 -20.12 -26.28 -20.07
CA SER A 69 -18.80 -25.96 -20.59
C SER A 69 -17.69 -26.24 -19.56
N ILE A 70 -17.76 -27.42 -18.91
CA ILE A 70 -16.84 -27.87 -17.84
C ILE A 70 -15.35 -27.70 -18.22
N PHE A 71 -15.03 -27.70 -19.52
CA PHE A 71 -13.67 -27.46 -20.05
C PHE A 71 -13.40 -26.05 -20.61
N SER A 72 -14.37 -25.14 -20.62
CA SER A 72 -14.20 -23.73 -21.03
C SER A 72 -14.46 -22.75 -19.89
N ILE A 73 -14.12 -23.12 -18.65
CA ILE A 73 -13.95 -22.12 -17.59
C ILE A 73 -12.98 -21.08 -18.15
N LYS A 74 -13.45 -19.84 -18.35
CA LYS A 74 -12.58 -18.71 -18.63
C LYS A 74 -11.68 -18.55 -17.40
N LEU A 75 -10.54 -19.24 -17.38
CA LEU A 75 -9.56 -19.24 -16.29
C LEU A 75 -9.27 -17.82 -15.81
N GLY A 76 -9.24 -16.85 -16.74
CA GLY A 76 -9.14 -15.43 -16.42
C GLY A 76 -10.25 -14.88 -15.50
N ALA A 77 -11.52 -15.25 -15.71
CA ALA A 77 -12.63 -14.82 -14.84
C ALA A 77 -12.55 -15.47 -13.45
N PHE A 78 -12.12 -16.74 -13.38
CA PHE A 78 -11.89 -17.43 -12.11
C PHE A 78 -10.73 -16.80 -11.32
N PHE A 79 -9.58 -16.55 -11.95
CA PHE A 79 -8.46 -15.85 -11.34
C PHE A 79 -8.85 -14.42 -10.92
N PHE A 80 -9.64 -13.73 -11.72
CA PHE A 80 -10.14 -12.40 -11.39
C PHE A 80 -10.97 -12.41 -10.09
N VAL A 81 -11.91 -13.36 -9.96
CA VAL A 81 -12.74 -13.50 -8.75
C VAL A 81 -11.90 -13.91 -7.55
N LEU A 82 -10.95 -14.85 -7.70
CA LEU A 82 -10.04 -15.22 -6.62
C LEU A 82 -9.25 -14.00 -6.14
N ILE A 83 -8.58 -13.30 -7.05
CA ILE A 83 -7.71 -12.17 -6.70
C ILE A 83 -8.51 -11.01 -6.07
N ALA A 84 -9.71 -10.71 -6.58
CA ALA A 84 -10.59 -9.69 -6.02
C ALA A 84 -11.02 -9.99 -4.57
N ASN A 85 -11.15 -11.27 -4.20
CA ASN A 85 -11.52 -11.70 -2.86
C ASN A 85 -10.33 -11.83 -1.90
N TRP A 86 -9.13 -12.16 -2.40
CA TRP A 86 -7.96 -12.39 -1.55
C TRP A 86 -7.50 -11.14 -0.80
N LEU A 87 -7.54 -9.96 -1.43
CA LEU A 87 -7.08 -8.73 -0.79
C LEU A 87 -7.93 -8.36 0.46
N PRO A 88 -9.28 -8.32 0.40
CA PRO A 88 -10.12 -8.19 1.59
C PRO A 88 -9.86 -9.23 2.67
N ILE A 89 -9.63 -10.50 2.29
CA ILE A 89 -9.32 -11.59 3.24
C ILE A 89 -8.00 -11.32 3.95
N VAL A 90 -6.95 -10.91 3.23
CA VAL A 90 -5.65 -10.55 3.83
C VAL A 90 -5.82 -9.44 4.85
N PHE A 91 -6.57 -8.39 4.52
CA PHE A 91 -6.84 -7.30 5.47
C PHE A 91 -7.64 -7.77 6.68
N HIS A 92 -8.67 -8.59 6.49
CA HIS A 92 -9.45 -9.14 7.60
C HIS A 92 -8.59 -9.96 8.57
N LEU A 93 -7.72 -10.82 8.04
CA LEU A 93 -6.90 -11.72 8.86
C LEU A 93 -5.69 -10.99 9.49
N ARG A 94 -4.99 -10.15 8.72
CA ARG A 94 -3.72 -9.53 9.12
C ARG A 94 -3.91 -8.14 9.74
N TYR A 95 -4.80 -7.29 9.20
CA TYR A 95 -5.05 -5.95 9.73
C TYR A 95 -6.03 -6.00 10.91
N ASN A 96 -5.51 -6.34 12.08
CA ASN A 96 -6.31 -6.54 13.27
C ASN A 96 -5.82 -5.70 14.46
N HIS A 97 -6.58 -5.68 15.55
CA HIS A 97 -6.27 -4.84 16.71
C HIS A 97 -4.89 -5.16 17.32
N LYS A 98 -4.47 -6.42 17.28
CA LYS A 98 -3.15 -6.85 17.77
C LYS A 98 -2.03 -6.28 16.92
N LEU A 99 -2.15 -6.34 15.59
CA LEU A 99 -1.17 -5.76 14.68
C LEU A 99 -1.07 -4.25 14.88
N VAL A 100 -2.21 -3.54 14.87
CA VAL A 100 -2.22 -2.07 15.02
C VAL A 100 -1.60 -1.65 16.35
N LYS A 101 -1.93 -2.35 17.46
CA LYS A 101 -1.32 -2.11 18.76
C LYS A 101 0.20 -2.30 18.72
N GLN A 102 0.69 -3.38 18.09
CA GLN A 102 2.15 -3.59 17.95
C GLN A 102 2.80 -2.45 17.17
N ILE A 103 2.20 -2.00 16.07
CA ILE A 103 2.74 -0.88 15.28
C ILE A 103 2.75 0.41 16.13
N GLU A 104 1.70 0.68 16.90
CA GLU A 104 1.65 1.82 17.82
C GLU A 104 2.69 1.74 18.93
N ASP A 105 2.89 0.57 19.54
CA ASP A 105 3.90 0.34 20.58
C ASP A 105 5.32 0.61 20.04
N HIS A 106 5.62 0.08 18.85
CA HIS A 106 6.91 0.34 18.17
C HIS A 106 7.07 1.82 17.80
N TRP A 107 6.01 2.47 17.32
CA TRP A 107 6.01 3.89 16.99
C TRP A 107 6.23 4.78 18.23
N ASN A 108 5.49 4.54 19.31
CA ASN A 108 5.62 5.27 20.56
C ASN A 108 7.03 5.07 21.17
N GLY A 109 7.60 3.88 21.03
CA GLY A 109 8.97 3.58 21.45
C GLY A 109 10.04 4.43 20.76
N LEU A 110 9.79 4.91 19.53
CA LEU A 110 10.72 5.79 18.82
C LEU A 110 10.82 7.18 19.48
N GLN A 111 9.76 7.63 20.17
CA GLN A 111 9.66 8.96 20.79
C GLN A 111 10.04 10.10 19.81
N ILE A 112 9.63 9.98 18.54
CA ILE A 112 9.91 10.96 17.47
C ILE A 112 8.75 11.92 17.23
N ASP A 113 7.61 11.67 17.88
CA ASP A 113 6.44 12.52 17.77
C ASP A 113 6.68 13.94 18.25
N TYR A 114 7.72 14.26 19.01
CA TYR A 114 7.99 15.64 19.44
C TYR A 114 8.78 16.46 18.40
N ASP A 115 9.33 15.81 17.36
CA ASP A 115 10.16 16.46 16.36
C ASP A 115 9.32 17.09 15.23
N TYR A 116 9.43 18.42 15.07
CA TYR A 116 8.64 19.18 14.10
C TYR A 116 8.90 18.76 12.65
N GLU A 117 10.17 18.56 12.27
CA GLU A 117 10.55 18.16 10.91
C GLU A 117 9.93 16.81 10.55
N THR A 118 9.89 15.89 11.52
CA THR A 118 9.27 14.57 11.40
C THR A 118 7.75 14.66 11.22
N ARG A 119 7.05 15.47 12.05
CA ARG A 119 5.61 15.70 11.89
C ARG A 119 5.27 16.35 10.56
N LYS A 120 6.00 17.39 10.18
CA LYS A 120 5.84 18.09 8.90
C LYS A 120 6.01 17.11 7.74
N TYR A 121 7.05 16.26 7.79
CA TYR A 121 7.31 15.24 6.77
C TYR A 121 6.12 14.27 6.62
N PHE A 122 5.64 13.71 7.73
CA PHE A 122 4.53 12.75 7.73
C PHE A 122 3.25 13.37 7.15
N TRP A 123 2.80 14.51 7.69
CA TRP A 123 1.52 15.10 7.29
C TRP A 123 1.52 15.63 5.88
N THR A 124 2.64 16.21 5.42
CA THR A 124 2.76 16.67 4.03
C THR A 124 2.63 15.49 3.06
N ARG A 125 3.33 14.38 3.34
CA ARG A 125 3.25 13.17 2.50
C ARG A 125 1.85 12.57 2.57
N LYS A 126 1.30 12.40 3.76
CA LYS A 126 -0.04 11.83 3.98
C LYS A 126 -1.11 12.62 3.23
N ALA A 127 -1.07 13.95 3.27
CA ALA A 127 -2.00 14.80 2.55
C ALA A 127 -1.90 14.61 1.03
N ILE A 128 -0.69 14.69 0.46
CA ILE A 128 -0.45 14.53 -0.98
C ILE A 128 -0.96 13.17 -1.46
N TYR A 129 -0.56 12.08 -0.80
CA TYR A 129 -0.92 10.74 -1.25
C TYR A 129 -2.40 10.42 -1.02
N ARG A 130 -3.02 10.88 0.07
CA ARG A 130 -4.47 10.71 0.27
C ARG A 130 -5.29 11.49 -0.75
N TRP A 131 -4.86 12.69 -1.09
CA TRP A 131 -5.50 13.47 -2.16
C TRP A 131 -5.45 12.73 -3.49
N LEU A 132 -4.30 12.16 -3.85
CA LEU A 132 -4.17 11.29 -5.03
C LEU A 132 -5.12 10.10 -4.97
N VAL A 133 -5.19 9.37 -3.84
CA VAL A 133 -6.11 8.23 -3.69
C VAL A 133 -7.56 8.67 -3.87
N TYR A 134 -8.01 9.74 -3.21
CA TYR A 134 -9.39 10.19 -3.34
C TYR A 134 -9.73 10.60 -4.76
N PHE A 135 -8.86 11.37 -5.41
CA PHE A 135 -9.05 11.78 -6.80
C PHE A 135 -9.13 10.56 -7.73
N SER A 136 -8.22 9.61 -7.55
CA SER A 136 -8.21 8.34 -8.29
C SER A 136 -9.50 7.54 -8.11
N TYR A 137 -10.00 7.38 -6.88
CA TYR A 137 -11.25 6.65 -6.62
C TYR A 137 -12.50 7.35 -7.14
N ILE A 138 -12.56 8.69 -7.06
CA ILE A 138 -13.66 9.48 -7.63
C ILE A 138 -13.70 9.27 -9.15
N PHE A 139 -12.54 9.37 -9.82
CA PHE A 139 -12.47 9.19 -11.27
C PHE A 139 -12.86 7.76 -11.68
N LEU A 140 -12.35 6.75 -10.96
CA LEU A 140 -12.72 5.35 -11.20
C LEU A 140 -14.22 5.11 -11.01
N TYR A 141 -14.82 5.74 -10.00
CA TYR A 141 -16.26 5.64 -9.74
C TYR A 141 -17.07 6.23 -10.90
N ILE A 142 -16.76 7.46 -11.33
CA ILE A 142 -17.43 8.14 -12.46
C ILE A 142 -17.29 7.28 -13.71
N PHE A 143 -16.08 6.84 -14.03
CA PHE A 143 -15.81 6.08 -15.25
C PHE A 143 -16.53 4.73 -15.27
N LYS A 144 -16.52 3.99 -14.14
CA LYS A 144 -17.24 2.73 -13.99
C LYS A 144 -18.76 2.92 -14.13
N TYR A 145 -19.30 3.99 -13.55
CA TYR A 145 -20.72 4.28 -13.61
C TYR A 145 -21.17 4.62 -15.03
N SER A 146 -20.45 5.51 -15.72
CA SER A 146 -20.71 5.89 -17.10
C SER A 146 -20.64 4.69 -18.05
N TYR A 147 -19.62 3.84 -17.91
CA TYR A 147 -19.52 2.62 -18.72
C TYR A 147 -20.67 1.65 -18.43
N SER A 148 -21.03 1.46 -17.16
CA SER A 148 -22.13 0.57 -16.79
C SER A 148 -23.46 1.02 -17.40
N LEU A 149 -23.76 2.32 -17.37
CA LEU A 149 -24.95 2.89 -18.01
C LEU A 149 -24.93 2.73 -19.53
N TYR A 150 -23.78 2.96 -20.17
CA TYR A 150 -23.64 2.72 -21.61
C TYR A 150 -23.94 1.26 -21.98
N THR A 151 -23.33 0.29 -21.27
CA THR A 151 -23.57 -1.13 -21.56
C THR A 151 -25.00 -1.60 -21.31
N LEU A 152 -25.75 -0.87 -20.47
CA LEU A 152 -27.18 -1.11 -20.29
C LEU A 152 -27.99 -0.60 -21.49
N SER A 153 -27.62 0.55 -22.04
CA SER A 153 -28.29 1.17 -23.19
C SER A 153 -27.99 0.49 -24.53
N ASP A 154 -26.83 -0.15 -24.67
CA ASP A 154 -26.32 -0.73 -25.92
C ASP A 154 -26.78 -2.19 -26.14
N LYS A 155 -27.20 -2.89 -25.08
CA LYS A 155 -27.73 -4.25 -25.20
C LYS A 155 -29.17 -4.19 -25.68
N ASP A 156 -29.46 -4.86 -26.80
CA ASP A 156 -30.79 -5.13 -27.38
C ASP A 156 -31.86 -5.52 -26.33
N THR A 157 -32.39 -4.52 -25.60
CA THR A 157 -33.58 -4.66 -24.75
C THR A 157 -34.85 -4.89 -25.58
N SER A 158 -34.72 -4.87 -26.92
CA SER A 158 -35.79 -5.05 -27.90
C SER A 158 -36.23 -6.51 -28.08
N LYS A 159 -35.45 -7.51 -27.60
CA LYS A 159 -35.74 -8.95 -27.83
C LYS A 159 -36.18 -9.74 -26.60
N LEU A 160 -36.20 -9.14 -25.41
CA LEU A 160 -36.65 -9.82 -24.18
C LEU A 160 -38.07 -9.40 -23.79
N SER A 161 -38.82 -10.31 -23.16
CA SER A 161 -40.13 -9.98 -22.60
C SER A 161 -40.01 -8.87 -21.54
N SER A 162 -41.03 -8.01 -21.47
CA SER A 162 -41.06 -6.82 -20.60
C SER A 162 -40.79 -7.16 -19.12
N GLU A 163 -41.26 -8.30 -18.64
CA GLU A 163 -41.04 -8.76 -17.27
C GLU A 163 -39.57 -9.14 -16.99
N VAL A 164 -38.90 -9.78 -17.95
CA VAL A 164 -37.49 -10.17 -17.80
C VAL A 164 -36.58 -8.94 -17.87
N VAL A 165 -36.90 -7.98 -18.75
CA VAL A 165 -36.21 -6.69 -18.81
C VAL A 165 -36.33 -5.94 -17.48
N LEU A 166 -37.53 -5.90 -16.90
CA LEU A 166 -37.77 -5.23 -15.62
C LEU A 166 -36.99 -5.88 -14.47
N LYS A 167 -37.00 -7.22 -14.36
CA LYS A 167 -36.21 -7.95 -13.34
C LYS A 167 -34.70 -7.74 -13.50
N GLN A 168 -34.19 -7.77 -14.73
CA GLN A 168 -32.76 -7.54 -14.99
C GLN A 168 -32.34 -6.10 -14.66
N ASN A 169 -33.20 -5.12 -14.94
CA ASN A 169 -32.95 -3.72 -14.61
C ASN A 169 -32.93 -3.49 -13.10
N ILE A 170 -33.86 -4.09 -12.33
CA ILE A 170 -33.86 -3.99 -10.85
C ILE A 170 -32.56 -4.56 -10.28
N ILE A 171 -32.14 -5.75 -10.71
CA ILE A 171 -30.90 -6.37 -10.25
C ILE A 171 -29.69 -5.51 -10.62
N PHE A 172 -29.67 -4.96 -11.84
CA PHE A 172 -28.62 -4.06 -12.30
C PHE A 172 -28.50 -2.81 -11.42
N TYR A 173 -29.61 -2.10 -11.17
CA TYR A 173 -29.61 -0.91 -10.32
C TYR A 173 -29.25 -1.22 -8.88
N PHE A 174 -29.70 -2.35 -8.32
CA PHE A 174 -29.30 -2.80 -7.00
C PHE A 174 -27.77 -2.98 -6.91
N LEU A 175 -27.17 -3.71 -7.86
CA LEU A 175 -25.73 -3.93 -7.89
C LEU A 175 -24.94 -2.63 -8.11
N LEU A 176 -25.44 -1.73 -8.95
CA LEU A 176 -24.77 -0.49 -9.31
C LEU A 176 -24.89 0.59 -8.21
N LEU A 177 -26.06 0.76 -7.61
CA LEU A 177 -26.34 1.84 -6.66
C LEU A 177 -26.09 1.45 -5.20
N ILE A 178 -26.13 0.16 -4.86
CA ILE A 178 -25.95 -0.30 -3.47
C ILE A 178 -24.64 -1.08 -3.34
N CYS A 179 -24.46 -2.17 -4.09
CA CYS A 179 -23.29 -3.03 -3.90
C CYS A 179 -21.97 -2.40 -4.33
N THR A 180 -21.97 -1.67 -5.45
CA THR A 180 -20.75 -1.04 -6.00
C THR A 180 -20.18 0.05 -5.08
N PRO A 181 -20.97 1.00 -4.53
CA PRO A 181 -20.46 1.98 -3.57
C PRO A 181 -19.87 1.35 -2.31
N ILE A 182 -20.51 0.30 -1.77
CA ILE A 182 -19.99 -0.43 -0.60
C ILE A 182 -18.62 -1.04 -0.93
N THR A 183 -18.51 -1.73 -2.07
CA THR A 183 -17.27 -2.34 -2.53
C THR A 183 -16.17 -1.29 -2.73
N LEU A 184 -16.52 -0.16 -3.37
CA LEU A 184 -15.59 0.94 -3.62
C LEU A 184 -15.11 1.59 -2.32
N PHE A 185 -16.00 1.76 -1.34
CA PHE A 185 -15.67 2.30 -0.03
C PHE A 185 -14.68 1.40 0.72
N ILE A 186 -14.89 0.08 0.71
CA ILE A 186 -13.96 -0.89 1.32
C ILE A 186 -12.59 -0.84 0.64
N HIS A 187 -12.53 -0.83 -0.69
CA HIS A 187 -11.26 -0.70 -1.41
C HIS A 187 -10.56 0.64 -1.14
N CYS A 188 -11.32 1.73 -1.04
CA CYS A 188 -10.79 3.04 -0.65
C CYS A 188 -10.16 2.98 0.75
N CYS A 189 -10.84 2.34 1.73
CA CYS A 189 -10.28 2.14 3.07
C CYS A 189 -8.94 1.40 3.02
N GLN A 190 -8.89 0.28 2.30
CA GLN A 190 -7.68 -0.53 2.13
C GLN A 190 -6.56 0.24 1.45
N SER A 191 -6.88 1.01 0.41
CA SER A 191 -5.92 1.88 -0.29
C SER A 191 -5.36 2.99 0.61
N CYS A 192 -6.19 3.61 1.46
CA CYS A 192 -5.70 4.57 2.44
C CYS A 192 -4.73 3.93 3.44
N ILE A 193 -5.04 2.74 3.95
CA ILE A 193 -4.13 1.99 4.85
C ILE A 193 -2.83 1.63 4.12
N HIS A 194 -2.92 1.21 2.86
CA HIS A 194 -1.79 0.90 2.00
C HIS A 194 -0.83 2.06 1.77
N ILE A 195 -1.30 3.30 1.92
CA ILE A 195 -0.47 4.49 1.83
C ILE A 195 0.02 4.93 3.20
N ASP A 196 -0.87 4.92 4.20
CA ASP A 196 -0.56 5.45 5.52
C ASP A 196 0.56 4.64 6.21
N LEU A 197 0.55 3.30 6.09
CA LEU A 197 1.59 2.48 6.73
C LEU A 197 2.99 2.69 6.12
N PRO A 198 3.18 2.67 4.78
CA PRO A 198 4.48 3.02 4.20
C PRO A 198 4.94 4.43 4.55
N ILE A 199 4.04 5.42 4.63
CA ILE A 199 4.42 6.79 5.04
C ILE A 199 4.90 6.81 6.48
N LEU A 200 4.26 6.05 7.38
CA LEU A 200 4.71 5.91 8.76
C LEU A 200 6.12 5.31 8.83
N ALA A 201 6.34 4.20 8.12
CA ALA A 201 7.65 3.54 8.00
C ALA A 201 8.72 4.49 7.42
N GLN A 202 8.41 5.17 6.32
CA GLN A 202 9.29 6.16 5.69
C GLN A 202 9.65 7.29 6.65
N THR A 203 8.74 7.69 7.53
CA THR A 203 8.94 8.76 8.50
C THR A 203 9.90 8.32 9.61
N ALA A 204 9.74 7.09 10.12
CA ALA A 204 10.67 6.52 11.10
C ALA A 204 12.11 6.44 10.57
N VAL A 205 12.28 5.95 9.34
CA VAL A 205 13.61 5.89 8.70
C VAL A 205 14.15 7.29 8.38
N GLN A 206 13.29 8.22 7.93
CA GLN A 206 13.68 9.61 7.65
C GLN A 206 14.23 10.31 8.90
N TYR A 207 13.63 10.06 10.07
CA TYR A 207 14.10 10.63 11.31
C TYR A 207 15.57 10.24 11.60
N ASN A 208 15.90 8.95 11.47
CA ASN A 208 17.26 8.46 11.68
C ASN A 208 18.22 9.11 10.68
N LEU A 209 17.82 9.19 9.41
CA LEU A 209 18.60 9.84 8.35
C LEU A 209 18.90 11.31 8.68
N ILE A 210 17.92 12.07 9.16
CA ILE A 210 18.10 13.48 9.54
C ILE A 210 19.08 13.60 10.70
N LYS A 211 18.97 12.76 11.73
CA LYS A 211 19.88 12.78 12.89
C LYS A 211 21.31 12.39 12.49
N LEU A 212 21.47 11.40 11.62
CA LEU A 212 22.77 11.01 11.06
C LEU A 212 23.40 12.13 10.23
N LYS A 213 22.63 12.82 9.38
CA LYS A 213 23.12 13.97 8.61
C LYS A 213 23.58 15.12 9.51
N LYS A 214 22.83 15.42 10.58
CA LYS A 214 23.21 16.42 11.58
C LYS A 214 24.52 16.03 12.26
N LEU A 215 24.64 14.78 12.70
CA LEU A 215 25.84 14.25 13.36
C LEU A 215 27.07 14.25 12.43
N LEU A 216 26.93 13.88 11.15
CA LEU A 216 28.00 13.94 10.15
C LEU A 216 28.47 15.38 9.86
N LYS A 217 27.54 16.35 9.90
CA LYS A 217 27.86 17.77 9.70
C LYS A 217 28.60 18.35 10.91
N GLU A 218 28.17 17.99 12.12
CA GLU A 218 28.82 18.38 13.37
C GLU A 218 30.24 17.81 13.46
N SER A 219 30.42 16.54 13.04
CA SER A 219 31.73 15.89 13.01
C SER A 219 32.72 16.50 12.00
N GLY A 220 32.28 17.43 11.15
CA GLY A 220 33.13 18.14 10.19
C GLY A 220 33.47 19.57 10.61
N LYS A 221 32.88 20.08 11.70
CA LYS A 221 33.01 21.48 12.11
C LYS A 221 34.00 21.71 13.25
N ASP A 222 34.17 20.71 14.12
CA ASP A 222 35.10 20.75 15.24
C ASP A 222 35.95 19.47 15.22
N GLU A 223 37.24 19.53 15.58
CA GLU A 223 38.08 18.35 15.92
C GLU A 223 37.54 17.54 17.12
N LYS A 224 36.31 17.83 17.58
CA LYS A 224 35.64 17.12 18.67
C LYS A 224 35.31 15.71 18.21
N SER A 225 35.84 14.74 18.95
CA SER A 225 35.52 13.33 18.83
C SER A 225 34.00 13.10 18.80
N LEU A 226 33.54 12.27 17.87
CA LEU A 226 32.14 11.85 17.73
C LEU A 226 31.53 11.41 19.06
N ASN A 227 30.34 11.90 19.38
CA ASN A 227 29.65 11.52 20.62
C ASN A 227 29.08 10.10 20.50
N ILE A 228 29.67 9.15 21.24
CA ILE A 228 29.24 7.75 21.24
C ILE A 228 27.78 7.58 21.69
N ASN A 229 27.32 8.35 22.67
CA ASN A 229 25.94 8.27 23.17
C ASN A 229 24.93 8.68 22.09
N ALA A 230 25.32 9.63 21.23
CA ALA A 230 24.49 10.04 20.10
C ALA A 230 24.38 8.90 19.06
N ILE A 231 25.48 8.23 18.73
CA ILE A 231 25.48 7.07 17.82
C ILE A 231 24.67 5.92 18.42
N GLN A 232 24.84 5.61 19.70
CA GLN A 232 24.07 4.57 20.40
C GLN A 232 22.56 4.84 20.36
N ASN A 233 22.14 6.08 20.64
CA ASN A 233 20.73 6.47 20.58
C ASN A 233 20.16 6.37 19.16
N ILE A 234 20.91 6.81 18.15
CA ILE A 234 20.49 6.67 16.75
C ILE A 234 20.39 5.19 16.36
N ARG A 235 21.36 4.35 16.74
CA ARG A 235 21.30 2.90 16.49
C ARG A 235 20.06 2.30 17.13
N TYR A 236 19.79 2.59 18.40
CA TYR A 236 18.60 2.10 19.09
C TYR A 236 17.30 2.48 18.35
N ARG A 237 17.18 3.73 17.90
CA ARG A 237 16.01 4.18 17.13
C ARG A 237 15.94 3.57 15.73
N TYR A 238 17.09 3.28 15.12
CA TYR A 238 17.17 2.53 13.88
C TYR A 238 16.61 1.11 14.06
N LEU A 239 17.00 0.40 15.13
CA LEU A 239 16.46 -0.93 15.46
C LEU A 239 14.94 -0.94 15.68
N LEU A 240 14.43 0.08 16.39
CA LEU A 240 12.99 0.24 16.55
C LEU A 240 12.30 0.50 15.20
N SER A 241 12.95 1.23 14.30
CA SER A 241 12.46 1.45 12.94
C SER A 241 12.44 0.15 12.13
N CYS A 242 13.46 -0.72 12.27
CA CYS A 242 13.46 -2.06 11.67
C CYS A 242 12.22 -2.85 12.14
N ARG A 243 12.02 -2.94 13.46
CA ARG A 243 10.88 -3.70 14.03
C ARG A 243 9.53 -3.14 13.58
N LEU A 244 9.40 -1.82 13.49
CA LEU A 244 8.20 -1.17 12.97
C LEU A 244 7.95 -1.56 11.50
N VAL A 245 8.99 -1.51 10.66
CA VAL A 245 8.91 -1.87 9.24
C VAL A 245 8.57 -3.35 9.08
N ASP A 246 9.21 -4.24 9.84
CA ASP A 246 8.92 -5.68 9.80
C ASP A 246 7.45 -5.97 10.12
N LYS A 247 6.91 -5.28 11.14
CA LYS A 247 5.50 -5.41 11.53
C LYS A 247 4.55 -4.91 10.44
N ILE A 248 4.86 -3.78 9.83
CA ILE A 248 4.07 -3.27 8.69
C ILE A 248 4.19 -4.23 7.49
N ASN A 249 5.35 -4.84 7.29
CA ASN A 249 5.60 -5.76 6.18
C ASN A 249 4.72 -7.01 6.25
N GLU A 250 4.29 -7.45 7.44
CA GLU A 250 3.37 -8.59 7.61
C GLU A 250 2.05 -8.43 6.84
N ILE A 251 1.60 -7.19 6.59
CA ILE A 251 0.43 -6.90 5.77
C ILE A 251 0.79 -6.35 4.39
N MET A 252 1.80 -5.48 4.30
CA MET A 252 2.16 -4.86 3.02
C MET A 252 2.72 -5.88 2.03
N SER A 253 3.50 -6.85 2.50
CA SER A 253 4.13 -7.86 1.64
C SER A 253 3.12 -8.72 0.85
N PRO A 254 2.17 -9.42 1.49
CA PRO A 254 1.18 -10.22 0.75
C PRO A 254 0.27 -9.35 -0.10
N ALA A 255 -0.11 -8.17 0.37
CA ALA A 255 -1.04 -7.32 -0.36
C ALA A 255 -0.40 -6.68 -1.62
N LEU A 256 0.89 -6.33 -1.59
CA LEU A 256 1.62 -5.93 -2.81
C LEU A 256 1.72 -7.05 -3.83
N PHE A 257 1.94 -8.28 -3.37
CA PHE A 257 1.92 -9.46 -4.24
C PHE A 257 0.56 -9.61 -4.92
N PHE A 258 -0.54 -9.56 -4.16
CA PHE A 258 -1.89 -9.65 -4.73
C PHE A 258 -2.20 -8.50 -5.70
N MET A 259 -1.85 -7.26 -5.36
CA MET A 259 -2.03 -6.12 -6.27
C MET A 259 -1.25 -6.28 -7.59
N PHE A 260 -0.02 -6.79 -7.53
CA PHE A 260 0.78 -7.05 -8.72
C PHE A 260 0.21 -8.20 -9.56
N THR A 261 -0.21 -9.31 -8.93
CA THR A 261 -0.85 -10.42 -9.65
C THR A 261 -2.18 -9.99 -10.30
N TYR A 262 -2.95 -9.14 -9.62
CA TYR A 262 -4.17 -8.54 -10.17
C TYR A 262 -3.86 -7.71 -11.42
N PHE A 263 -2.83 -6.86 -11.34
CA PHE A 263 -2.38 -6.09 -12.48
C PHE A 263 -1.92 -6.98 -13.64
N LEU A 264 -1.10 -8.00 -13.37
CA LEU A 264 -0.61 -8.93 -14.39
C LEU A 264 -1.77 -9.63 -15.10
N ALA A 265 -2.77 -10.11 -14.36
CA ALA A 265 -3.96 -10.73 -14.95
C ALA A 265 -4.73 -9.76 -15.87
N ASN A 266 -4.94 -8.52 -15.44
CA ASN A 266 -5.61 -7.50 -16.26
C ASN A 266 -4.78 -7.10 -17.48
N ALA A 267 -3.47 -6.95 -17.34
CA ALA A 267 -2.57 -6.64 -18.44
C ALA A 267 -2.57 -7.76 -19.49
N CYS A 268 -2.45 -9.02 -19.09
CA CYS A 268 -2.54 -10.15 -20.00
C CYS A 268 -3.91 -10.22 -20.70
N ASN A 269 -5.00 -10.02 -19.97
CA ASN A 269 -6.34 -10.01 -20.54
C ASN A 269 -6.53 -8.87 -21.56
N LEU A 270 -6.01 -7.68 -21.26
CA LEU A 270 -6.03 -6.54 -22.17
C LEU A 270 -5.19 -6.83 -23.42
N SER A 271 -3.95 -7.31 -23.27
CA SER A 271 -3.08 -7.66 -24.39
C SER A 271 -3.72 -8.72 -25.28
N TYR A 272 -4.26 -9.79 -24.70
CA TYR A 272 -4.97 -10.83 -25.44
C TYR A 272 -6.18 -10.27 -26.20
N SER A 273 -6.99 -9.45 -25.52
CA SER A 273 -8.15 -8.77 -26.13
C SER A 273 -7.76 -7.86 -27.29
N LEU A 274 -6.65 -7.14 -27.19
CA LEU A 274 -6.19 -6.23 -28.22
C LEU A 274 -5.65 -6.94 -29.47
N ILE A 275 -5.10 -8.14 -29.30
CA ILE A 275 -4.49 -8.92 -30.39
C ILE A 275 -5.53 -9.80 -31.10
N TYR A 276 -6.43 -10.45 -30.35
CA TYR A 276 -7.24 -11.56 -30.86
C TYR A 276 -8.74 -11.29 -30.97
N TYR A 277 -9.27 -10.26 -30.31
CA TYR A 277 -10.70 -9.99 -30.31
C TYR A 277 -11.05 -8.63 -30.92
N GLU A 278 -11.97 -8.66 -31.87
CA GLU A 278 -12.63 -7.45 -32.35
C GLU A 278 -13.65 -7.00 -31.28
N GLN A 279 -13.25 -6.03 -30.46
CA GLN A 279 -14.09 -5.45 -29.42
C GLN A 279 -14.67 -4.10 -29.88
N ASN A 280 -15.90 -3.79 -29.44
CA ASN A 280 -16.44 -2.43 -29.57
C ASN A 280 -15.43 -1.42 -28.98
N HIS A 281 -15.14 -0.35 -29.72
CA HIS A 281 -14.19 0.71 -29.38
C HIS A 281 -14.35 1.21 -27.93
N LEU A 282 -15.58 1.38 -27.45
CA LEU A 282 -15.83 1.87 -26.09
C LEU A 282 -15.40 0.86 -25.01
N THR A 283 -15.61 -0.44 -25.22
CA THR A 283 -15.16 -1.49 -24.31
C THR A 283 -13.64 -1.61 -24.31
N LYS A 284 -13.01 -1.47 -25.48
CA LYS A 284 -11.56 -1.42 -25.62
C LYS A 284 -10.96 -0.25 -24.83
N TRP A 285 -11.48 0.96 -25.01
CA TRP A 285 -11.05 2.13 -24.25
C TRP A 285 -11.26 1.95 -22.75
N TYR A 286 -12.41 1.42 -22.33
CA TYR A 286 -12.69 1.12 -20.92
C TYR A 286 -11.61 0.23 -20.29
N ASN A 287 -11.27 -0.88 -20.96
CA ASN A 287 -10.25 -1.81 -20.46
C ASN A 287 -8.86 -1.19 -20.42
N ILE A 288 -8.51 -0.35 -21.40
CA ILE A 288 -7.25 0.41 -21.42
C ILE A 288 -7.17 1.37 -20.23
N PHE A 289 -8.22 2.18 -20.01
CA PHE A 289 -8.26 3.14 -18.90
C PHE A 289 -8.19 2.43 -17.54
N MET A 290 -8.95 1.36 -17.35
CA MET A 290 -8.93 0.58 -16.10
C MET A 290 -7.57 -0.06 -15.83
N THR A 291 -6.95 -0.68 -16.84
CA THR A 291 -5.62 -1.31 -16.70
C THR A 291 -4.55 -0.26 -16.42
N SER A 292 -4.62 0.90 -17.10
CA SER A 292 -3.70 2.02 -16.86
C SER A 292 -3.84 2.57 -15.45
N PHE A 293 -5.07 2.69 -14.94
CA PHE A 293 -5.34 3.12 -13.58
C PHE A 293 -4.73 2.16 -12.54
N ILE A 294 -4.89 0.85 -12.75
CA ILE A 294 -4.30 -0.19 -11.89
C ILE A 294 -2.77 -0.07 -11.90
N LEU A 295 -2.16 0.11 -13.07
CA LEU A 295 -0.71 0.31 -13.22
C LEU A 295 -0.23 1.55 -12.46
N ILE A 296 -0.88 2.71 -12.64
CA ILE A 296 -0.51 3.95 -11.95
C ILE A 296 -0.58 3.75 -10.43
N SER A 297 -1.67 3.16 -9.94
CA SER A 297 -1.86 2.89 -8.51
C SER A 297 -0.75 1.98 -7.96
N LEU A 298 -0.44 0.90 -8.68
CA LEU A 298 0.62 -0.04 -8.33
C LEU A 298 1.99 0.65 -8.30
N LEU A 299 2.31 1.49 -9.29
CA LEU A 299 3.56 2.25 -9.33
C LEU A 299 3.66 3.23 -8.15
N VAL A 300 2.58 3.94 -7.82
CA VAL A 300 2.53 4.86 -6.68
C VAL A 300 2.79 4.12 -5.37
N TYR A 301 2.13 2.98 -5.14
CA TYR A 301 2.34 2.16 -3.94
C TYR A 301 3.76 1.60 -3.89
N THR A 302 4.23 1.00 -4.98
CA THR A 302 5.55 0.38 -5.02
C THR A 302 6.66 1.42 -4.84
N HIS A 303 6.52 2.61 -5.42
CA HIS A 303 7.44 3.71 -5.21
C HIS A 303 7.49 4.18 -3.75
N ALA A 304 6.34 4.28 -3.07
CA ALA A 304 6.30 4.59 -1.64
C ALA A 304 7.01 3.50 -0.80
N ASN A 305 6.90 2.24 -1.18
CA ASN A 305 7.56 1.14 -0.47
C ASN A 305 9.08 1.13 -0.70
N ILE A 306 9.53 1.32 -1.94
CA ILE A 306 10.96 1.37 -2.30
C ILE A 306 11.68 2.50 -1.57
N LYS A 307 11.02 3.66 -1.37
CA LYS A 307 11.60 4.80 -0.63
C LYS A 307 12.02 4.47 0.80
N ILE A 308 11.44 3.45 1.44
CA ILE A 308 11.86 3.02 2.77
C ILE A 308 13.27 2.44 2.69
N HIS A 309 13.48 1.56 1.71
CA HIS A 309 14.78 0.93 1.46
C HIS A 309 15.84 1.93 1.04
N GLU A 310 15.54 2.83 0.09
CA GLU A 310 16.48 3.86 -0.37
C GLU A 310 17.00 4.74 0.78
N LYS A 311 16.11 5.18 1.67
CA LYS A 311 16.50 5.99 2.84
C LYS A 311 17.27 5.19 3.89
N SER A 312 16.96 3.91 4.03
CA SER A 312 17.71 3.03 4.92
C SER A 312 19.15 2.87 4.42
N GLN A 313 19.32 2.62 3.12
CA GLN A 313 20.64 2.56 2.48
C GLN A 313 21.41 3.88 2.63
N GLU A 314 20.74 5.01 2.44
CA GLU A 314 21.36 6.33 2.66
C GLU A 314 21.81 6.51 4.13
N SER A 315 21.02 6.02 5.09
CA SER A 315 21.36 6.05 6.51
C SER A 315 22.62 5.21 6.80
N LEU A 316 22.67 3.97 6.29
CA LEU A 316 23.82 3.08 6.44
C LEU A 316 25.07 3.66 5.76
N ALA A 317 24.94 4.25 4.57
CA ALA A 317 26.04 4.92 3.88
C ALA A 317 26.62 6.10 4.69
N ILE A 318 25.78 6.85 5.41
CA ILE A 318 26.25 7.92 6.31
C ILE A 318 26.96 7.32 7.53
N VAL A 319 26.43 6.25 8.11
CA VAL A 319 27.08 5.53 9.21
C VAL A 319 28.47 5.03 8.80
N TYR A 320 28.60 4.48 7.59
CA TYR A 320 29.90 4.10 7.03
C TYR A 320 30.83 5.31 6.83
N LYS A 321 30.32 6.46 6.35
CA LYS A 321 31.12 7.69 6.28
C LYS A 321 31.59 8.15 7.66
N LEU A 322 30.81 7.91 8.71
CA LEU A 322 31.17 8.25 10.08
C LEU A 322 32.30 7.35 10.63
N SER A 323 32.37 6.06 10.25
CA SER A 323 33.50 5.20 10.67
C SER A 323 34.84 5.68 10.12
N LEU A 324 34.84 6.28 8.92
CA LEU A 324 36.05 6.84 8.32
C LEU A 324 36.53 8.13 9.02
N LYS A 325 35.71 8.73 9.89
CA LYS A 325 36.01 9.98 10.60
C LYS A 325 36.43 9.79 12.06
N THR A 326 36.57 8.54 12.53
CA THR A 326 36.93 8.27 13.92
C THR A 326 38.05 7.25 14.02
N ASN A 327 39.01 7.55 14.90
CA ASN A 327 40.11 6.63 15.24
C ASN A 327 39.84 5.88 16.56
N SER A 328 38.67 6.09 17.18
CA SER A 328 38.33 5.45 18.45
C SER A 328 37.77 4.05 18.21
N MET A 329 38.47 3.03 18.72
CA MET A 329 38.01 1.63 18.67
C MET A 329 36.61 1.43 19.27
N ARG A 330 36.27 2.16 20.34
CA ARG A 330 34.95 2.07 20.97
C ARG A 330 33.83 2.58 20.05
N LEU A 331 34.09 3.68 19.32
CA LEU A 331 33.16 4.21 18.33
C LEU A 331 33.06 3.31 17.10
N LEU A 332 34.20 2.76 16.64
CA LEU A 332 34.23 1.81 15.53
C LEU A 332 33.43 0.54 15.84
N ASN A 333 33.53 0.00 17.06
CA ASN A 333 32.70 -1.14 17.49
C ASN A 333 31.20 -0.80 17.43
N GLU A 334 30.81 0.38 17.91
CA GLU A 334 29.41 0.78 17.90
C GLU A 334 28.87 1.01 16.47
N ILE A 335 29.71 1.57 15.60
CA ILE A 335 29.39 1.75 14.18
C ILE A 335 29.32 0.40 13.47
N SER A 336 30.23 -0.53 13.77
CA SER A 336 30.19 -1.90 13.25
C SER A 336 28.89 -2.61 13.64
N LEU A 337 28.44 -2.49 14.89
CA LEU A 337 27.15 -3.02 15.35
C LEU A 337 25.96 -2.39 14.61
N PHE A 338 26.05 -1.12 14.25
CA PHE A 338 25.04 -0.45 13.44
C PHE A 338 25.04 -1.03 12.01
N LEU A 339 26.19 -1.11 11.36
CA LEU A 339 26.33 -1.58 9.99
C LEU A 339 26.00 -3.08 9.82
N ASN A 340 26.14 -3.88 10.89
CA ASN A 340 25.83 -5.30 10.87
C ASN A 340 24.32 -5.61 10.92
N HIS A 341 23.44 -4.61 10.81
CA HIS A 341 22.00 -4.83 10.73
C HIS A 341 21.53 -5.04 9.29
N ASN A 342 20.56 -5.94 9.14
CA ASN A 342 19.90 -6.18 7.87
C ASN A 342 19.22 -4.92 7.34
N GLU A 343 19.19 -4.82 6.01
CA GLU A 343 18.58 -3.71 5.30
C GLU A 343 17.10 -3.58 5.65
N ILE A 344 16.64 -2.36 5.94
CA ILE A 344 15.22 -2.08 6.18
C ILE A 344 14.52 -1.95 4.84
N GLY A 345 13.49 -2.76 4.62
CA GLY A 345 12.66 -2.69 3.41
C GLY A 345 11.45 -3.60 3.49
N PHE A 346 10.51 -3.42 2.58
CA PHE A 346 9.41 -4.36 2.42
C PHE A 346 9.77 -5.47 1.45
N THR A 347 9.18 -6.64 1.67
CA THR A 347 9.32 -7.79 0.78
C THR A 347 8.14 -7.88 -0.17
N PHE A 348 8.34 -8.48 -1.34
CA PHE A 348 7.28 -8.81 -2.27
C PHE A 348 6.78 -10.23 -2.02
N GLY A 349 5.62 -10.39 -1.37
CA GLY A 349 5.06 -11.71 -1.01
C GLY A 349 5.99 -12.60 -0.18
N GLY A 350 6.97 -12.02 0.54
CA GLY A 350 8.01 -12.74 1.27
C GLY A 350 9.15 -13.32 0.41
N MET A 351 9.16 -13.07 -0.90
CA MET A 351 10.12 -13.70 -1.84
C MET A 351 11.44 -12.92 -1.94
N PHE A 352 11.37 -11.60 -2.14
CA PHE A 352 12.54 -10.73 -2.29
C PHE A 352 12.23 -9.32 -1.79
N MET A 353 13.28 -8.55 -1.46
CA MET A 353 13.13 -7.15 -1.04
C MET A 353 12.76 -6.25 -2.22
N LEU A 354 11.80 -5.35 -2.00
CA LEU A 354 11.37 -4.37 -2.99
C LEU A 354 12.41 -3.25 -3.12
N THR A 355 13.05 -3.23 -4.28
CA THR A 355 14.02 -2.23 -4.71
C THR A 355 13.67 -1.72 -6.11
N THR A 356 14.35 -0.68 -6.57
CA THR A 356 14.20 -0.20 -7.96
C THR A 356 14.59 -1.28 -8.98
N SER A 357 15.61 -2.09 -8.68
CA SER A 357 16.04 -3.18 -9.54
C SER A 357 15.02 -4.32 -9.57
N SER A 358 14.39 -4.66 -8.44
CA SER A 358 13.33 -5.67 -8.42
C SER A 358 12.09 -5.21 -9.20
N LEU A 359 11.72 -3.94 -9.13
CA LEU A 359 10.62 -3.37 -9.91
C LEU A 359 10.90 -3.43 -11.42
N SER A 360 12.12 -3.07 -11.83
CA SER A 360 12.55 -3.18 -13.23
C SER A 360 12.47 -4.63 -13.73
N LYS A 361 12.93 -5.60 -12.93
CA LYS A 361 12.80 -7.03 -13.25
C LYS A 361 11.34 -7.48 -13.40
N LEU A 362 10.45 -7.07 -12.51
CA LEU A 362 9.02 -7.38 -12.59
C LEU A 362 8.37 -6.82 -13.86
N LEU A 363 8.70 -5.58 -14.25
CA LEU A 363 8.21 -4.98 -15.49
C LEU A 363 8.80 -5.64 -16.74
N SER A 364 10.07 -6.07 -16.68
CA SER A 364 10.70 -6.85 -17.75
C SER A 364 9.98 -8.18 -17.95
N ILE A 365 9.71 -8.93 -16.87
CA ILE A 365 8.97 -10.19 -16.91
C ILE A 365 7.58 -9.97 -17.53
N LEU A 366 6.86 -8.93 -17.11
CA LEU A 366 5.57 -8.56 -17.69
C LEU A 366 5.68 -8.31 -19.20
N THR A 367 6.67 -7.53 -19.62
CA THR A 367 6.89 -7.21 -21.04
C THR A 367 7.17 -8.47 -21.83
N THR A 368 8.01 -9.37 -21.31
CA THR A 368 8.30 -10.67 -21.93
C THR A 368 7.05 -11.52 -22.06
N ILE A 369 6.20 -11.60 -21.02
CA ILE A 369 4.93 -12.33 -21.09
C ILE A 369 4.04 -11.75 -22.18
N ILE A 370 3.87 -10.42 -22.22
CA ILE A 370 3.03 -9.75 -23.23
C ILE A 370 3.53 -9.99 -24.64
N VAL A 371 4.85 -9.90 -24.87
CA VAL A 371 5.48 -10.14 -26.18
C VAL A 371 5.39 -11.61 -26.59
N ALA A 372 5.38 -12.54 -25.63
CA ALA A 372 5.24 -13.96 -25.88
C ALA A 372 3.78 -14.40 -26.08
N LEU A 373 2.78 -13.67 -25.58
CA LEU A 373 1.36 -14.02 -25.76
C LEU A 373 0.99 -14.39 -27.21
N PRO A 374 1.45 -13.66 -28.24
CA PRO A 374 1.19 -14.01 -29.63
C PRO A 374 1.59 -15.43 -30.05
N THR A 375 2.66 -15.98 -29.46
CA THR A 375 3.20 -17.28 -29.87
C THR A 375 2.42 -18.46 -29.32
N PHE A 376 1.61 -18.24 -28.28
CA PHE A 376 0.80 -19.27 -27.62
C PHE A 376 -0.58 -19.46 -28.23
N ALA A 377 -1.08 -18.53 -29.04
CA ALA A 377 -2.42 -18.63 -29.64
C ALA A 377 -2.43 -19.32 -31.02
N LYS A 378 -1.54 -20.29 -31.21
CA LYS A 378 -1.57 -21.17 -32.40
C LYS A 378 -2.63 -22.23 -32.26
#